data_AF-A0A1V5UQ41-F1
#
_entry.id   AF-A0A1V5UQ41-F1
#
_cell.length_a   1.000
_cell.length_b   1.000
_cell.length_c   1.000
_cell.angle_alpha   90.00
_cell.angle_beta   90.00
_cell.angle_gamma   90.00
#
_symmetry.space_group_name_H-M   'P 1'
#
loop_
_entity.id
_entity.type
_entity.pdbx_description
1 polymer ?
#
loop_
_entity_poly.entity_id
_entity_poly.type
_entity_poly.pdbx_seq_one_letter_code
_entity_poly.pdbx_strand_id
1 'polypeptide(L)'
;MLRRGLGEFFYTNQLDPALPESVKIEVNSPQRPAHLPSIFSNWFDLPYLVPVGGGKDSGLTLALLDRHQATYHTLVLEPASPAAALLAQRSSASGQIVAKRIIDPTLLKLNQQGYLNGHTPFSAYLAFLSTLIAQIGGYQQILVANESSANQANLYYQNQPINHQWSKSFAFEKMFREYSALFLDSHTRQAEYLSLLRPLNELQISARFAKLTDKLSLFRSCNRNQKENRWCHHCPKCAFVYAMLAPFVSPTILASQVFNHDLWSKPNLYPFFQALADPSIDKPLDCVGTDLEVRVALALTISTYRQNRIPLPVVLAKLANWLETHYSMDKLLLNAQELLSSWNDEHFLDDSLEALIRQE
;
A
#
# COMPACT_ATOMS: atom_id res chain seq x y z
N MET A 1 -1.54 17.16 -9.33
CA MET A 1 -2.12 15.89 -8.83
C MET A 1 -2.90 15.13 -9.91
N LEU A 2 -3.82 15.77 -10.67
CA LEU A 2 -4.67 15.08 -11.65
C LEU A 2 -3.91 14.21 -12.67
N ARG A 3 -2.89 14.75 -13.35
CA ARG A 3 -2.12 14.02 -14.38
C ARG A 3 -1.53 12.70 -13.90
N ARG A 4 -0.91 12.68 -12.72
CA ARG A 4 -0.28 11.46 -12.17
C ARG A 4 -1.27 10.59 -11.38
N GLY A 5 -2.19 11.20 -10.65
CA GLY A 5 -3.21 10.50 -9.85
C GLY A 5 -4.29 9.81 -10.69
N LEU A 6 -4.55 10.29 -11.91
CA LEU A 6 -5.49 9.69 -12.86
C LEU A 6 -4.79 8.98 -14.03
N GLY A 7 -3.48 8.68 -13.91
CA GLY A 7 -2.70 8.08 -14.99
C GLY A 7 -3.31 6.78 -15.52
N GLU A 8 -3.75 5.90 -14.62
CA GLU A 8 -4.46 4.67 -15.01
C GLU A 8 -5.78 4.95 -15.70
N PHE A 9 -6.57 5.92 -15.21
CA PHE A 9 -7.82 6.29 -15.85
C PHE A 9 -7.60 6.74 -17.30
N PHE A 10 -6.55 7.52 -17.57
CA PHE A 10 -6.20 7.93 -18.94
C PHE A 10 -5.76 6.74 -19.79
N TYR A 11 -4.90 5.87 -19.25
CA TYR A 11 -4.47 4.66 -19.95
C TYR A 11 -5.66 3.73 -20.31
N THR A 12 -6.50 3.40 -19.33
CA THR A 12 -7.65 2.50 -19.51
C THR A 12 -8.63 3.04 -20.54
N ASN A 13 -8.85 4.35 -20.58
CA ASN A 13 -9.79 5.00 -21.49
C ASN A 13 -9.13 5.53 -22.78
N GLN A 14 -7.84 5.24 -23.00
CA GLN A 14 -7.07 5.67 -24.18
C GLN A 14 -7.13 7.19 -24.44
N LEU A 15 -7.05 7.96 -23.35
CA LEU A 15 -7.14 9.42 -23.36
C LEU A 15 -5.76 10.07 -23.43
N ASP A 16 -5.68 11.27 -24.01
CA ASP A 16 -4.44 12.05 -24.02
C ASP A 16 -3.99 12.45 -22.59
N PRO A 17 -2.77 12.06 -22.15
CA PRO A 17 -2.22 12.43 -20.84
C PRO A 17 -2.09 13.93 -20.59
N ALA A 18 -2.19 14.79 -21.61
CA ALA A 18 -2.17 16.25 -21.50
C ALA A 18 -3.55 16.87 -21.17
N LEU A 19 -4.65 16.11 -21.33
CA LEU A 19 -6.01 16.59 -21.00
C LEU A 19 -6.16 17.24 -19.61
N PRO A 20 -5.52 16.76 -18.52
CA PRO A 20 -5.58 17.41 -17.22
C PRO A 20 -5.26 18.91 -17.22
N GLU A 21 -4.43 19.38 -18.16
CA GLU A 21 -4.02 20.80 -18.24
C GLU A 21 -5.17 21.71 -18.70
N SER A 22 -6.19 21.12 -19.33
CA SER A 22 -7.41 21.82 -19.76
C SER A 22 -8.50 21.89 -18.70
N VAL A 23 -8.38 21.12 -17.61
CA VAL A 23 -9.39 21.06 -16.55
C VAL A 23 -9.33 22.33 -15.72
N LYS A 24 -10.39 23.14 -15.80
CA LYS A 24 -10.60 24.31 -14.94
C LYS A 24 -11.58 23.98 -13.83
N ILE A 25 -11.14 24.18 -12.58
CA ILE A 25 -12.00 24.06 -11.40
C ILE A 25 -12.39 25.47 -10.98
N GLU A 26 -13.67 25.81 -11.12
CA GLU A 26 -14.22 27.09 -10.72
C GLU A 26 -14.98 26.94 -9.40
N VAL A 27 -14.67 27.80 -8.44
CA VAL A 27 -15.34 27.83 -7.14
C VAL A 27 -16.27 29.03 -7.11
N ASN A 28 -17.57 28.77 -7.26
CA ASN A 28 -18.61 29.78 -7.08
C ASN A 28 -18.96 29.90 -5.59
N SER A 29 -18.02 30.43 -4.80
CA SER A 29 -18.25 30.68 -3.37
C SER A 29 -18.28 32.17 -3.06
N PRO A 30 -19.32 32.67 -2.38
CA PRO A 30 -19.36 34.05 -1.90
C PRO A 30 -18.45 34.16 -0.65
N GLN A 31 -17.22 34.64 -0.87
CA GLN A 31 -16.23 35.07 0.14
C GLN A 31 -15.63 33.98 1.07
N ARG A 32 -14.34 34.16 1.36
CA ARG A 32 -13.63 33.46 2.45
C ARG A 32 -14.22 33.98 3.78
N PRO A 33 -14.52 33.12 4.77
CA PRO A 33 -14.89 33.61 6.11
C PRO A 33 -13.80 34.56 6.62
N ALA A 34 -14.18 35.77 7.02
CA ALA A 34 -13.24 36.84 7.41
C ALA A 34 -12.41 36.49 8.66
N HIS A 35 -12.91 35.58 9.50
CA HIS A 35 -12.25 35.12 10.70
C HIS A 35 -12.48 33.62 10.88
N LEU A 36 -11.39 32.85 10.79
CA LEU A 36 -11.36 31.51 11.36
C LEU A 36 -11.09 31.66 12.87
N PRO A 37 -11.82 30.96 13.74
CA PRO A 37 -11.51 30.97 15.17
C PRO A 37 -10.06 30.53 15.38
N SER A 38 -9.35 31.22 16.26
CA SER A 38 -8.01 30.81 16.69
C SER A 38 -8.10 29.40 17.25
N ILE A 39 -7.39 28.47 16.63
CA ILE A 39 -7.17 27.15 17.19
C ILE A 39 -6.25 27.36 18.40
N PHE A 40 -6.64 26.83 19.55
CA PHE A 40 -5.85 26.95 20.78
C PHE A 40 -4.47 26.30 20.58
N SER A 41 -3.40 26.90 21.12
CA SER A 41 -2.02 26.40 20.99
C SER A 41 -1.83 24.95 21.48
N ASN A 42 -2.73 24.47 22.35
CA ASN A 42 -2.66 23.15 22.98
C ASN A 42 -3.58 22.13 22.30
N TRP A 43 -4.11 22.43 21.11
CA TRP A 43 -5.07 21.56 20.42
C TRP A 43 -4.47 20.25 19.92
N PHE A 44 -3.18 20.23 19.57
CA PHE A 44 -2.50 19.05 19.00
C PHE A 44 -1.79 18.21 20.09
N ASP A 45 -2.56 17.49 20.91
CA ASP A 45 -2.07 16.70 22.04
C ASP A 45 -2.06 15.17 21.77
N LEU A 46 -2.85 14.68 20.82
CA LEU A 46 -2.85 13.28 20.43
C LEU A 46 -1.69 12.99 19.45
N PRO A 47 -0.81 12.00 19.71
CA PRO A 47 0.37 11.81 18.86
C PRO A 47 0.02 11.38 17.44
N TYR A 48 -0.74 10.27 17.31
CA TYR A 48 -0.87 9.57 16.04
C TYR A 48 -2.31 9.19 15.71
N LEU A 49 -2.73 9.51 14.48
CA LEU A 49 -3.89 8.93 13.82
C LEU A 49 -3.44 7.94 12.75
N VAL A 50 -3.91 6.69 12.81
CA VAL A 50 -3.43 5.61 11.94
C VAL A 50 -4.58 5.06 11.08
N PRO A 51 -4.64 5.39 9.77
CA PRO A 51 -5.61 4.79 8.86
C PRO A 51 -5.37 3.29 8.66
N VAL A 52 -6.40 2.46 8.86
CA VAL A 52 -6.29 0.99 8.78
C VAL A 52 -6.95 0.45 7.51
N GLY A 53 -6.15 -0.15 6.62
CA GLY A 53 -6.62 -0.66 5.31
C GLY A 53 -6.96 -2.16 5.26
N GLY A 54 -6.55 -2.94 6.26
CA GLY A 54 -6.79 -4.40 6.30
C GLY A 54 -5.70 -5.26 5.63
N GLY A 55 -4.69 -4.62 5.06
CA GLY A 55 -3.55 -5.29 4.44
C GLY A 55 -2.40 -5.56 5.40
N LYS A 56 -1.40 -6.28 4.89
CA LYS A 56 -0.11 -6.56 5.53
C LYS A 56 0.51 -5.30 6.14
N ASP A 57 0.57 -4.23 5.36
CA ASP A 57 1.31 -3.01 5.68
C ASP A 57 0.67 -2.31 6.89
N SER A 58 -0.65 -2.12 6.88
CA SER A 58 -1.37 -1.60 8.04
C SER A 58 -1.24 -2.49 9.27
N GLY A 59 -1.22 -3.82 9.09
CA GLY A 59 -1.02 -4.74 10.20
C GLY A 59 0.38 -4.67 10.80
N LEU A 60 1.42 -4.46 9.96
CA LEU A 60 2.79 -4.21 10.43
C LEU A 60 2.88 -2.87 11.16
N THR A 61 2.32 -1.79 10.61
CA THR A 61 2.27 -0.47 11.26
C THR A 61 1.68 -0.55 12.66
N LEU A 62 0.53 -1.21 12.83
CA LEU A 62 -0.10 -1.40 14.14
C LEU A 62 0.81 -2.23 15.07
N ALA A 63 1.41 -3.31 14.57
CA ALA A 63 2.29 -4.15 15.39
C ALA A 63 3.56 -3.41 15.87
N LEU A 64 4.14 -2.54 15.04
CA LEU A 64 5.27 -1.69 15.43
C LEU A 64 4.86 -0.74 16.55
N LEU A 65 3.76 -0.03 16.39
CA LEU A 65 3.25 0.89 17.42
C LEU A 65 2.90 0.17 18.73
N ASP A 66 2.28 -1.01 18.64
CA ASP A 66 1.89 -1.81 19.80
C ASP A 66 3.10 -2.29 20.61
N ARG A 67 4.13 -2.82 19.95
CA ARG A 67 5.35 -3.34 20.62
C ARG A 67 6.13 -2.26 21.34
N HIS A 68 6.16 -1.06 20.76
CA HIS A 68 6.82 0.10 21.35
C HIS A 68 5.91 0.92 22.28
N GLN A 69 4.70 0.42 22.58
CA GLN A 69 3.73 1.05 23.48
C GLN A 69 3.42 2.52 23.09
N ALA A 70 3.42 2.81 21.79
CA ALA A 70 3.08 4.13 21.29
C ALA A 70 1.61 4.45 21.57
N THR A 71 1.30 5.71 21.89
CA THR A 71 -0.09 6.17 22.05
C THR A 71 -0.63 6.60 20.68
N TYR A 72 -1.66 5.91 20.20
CA TYR A 72 -2.29 6.22 18.91
C TYR A 72 -3.78 5.88 18.89
N HIS A 73 -4.51 6.51 17.98
CA HIS A 73 -5.87 6.11 17.59
C HIS A 73 -5.88 5.54 16.17
N THR A 74 -6.81 4.62 15.92
CA THR A 74 -7.06 4.09 14.57
C THR A 74 -8.11 4.93 13.83
N LEU A 75 -8.01 5.00 12.51
CA LEU A 75 -9.06 5.51 11.61
C LEU A 75 -9.53 4.37 10.70
N VAL A 76 -10.80 4.02 10.80
CA VAL A 76 -11.45 3.02 9.94
C VAL A 76 -12.47 3.73 9.04
N LEU A 77 -12.37 3.51 7.73
CA LEU A 77 -13.32 4.06 6.75
C LEU A 77 -14.40 3.02 6.43
N GLU A 78 -15.66 3.37 6.68
CA GLU A 78 -16.82 2.56 6.32
C GLU A 78 -17.32 2.85 4.90
N PRO A 79 -17.73 1.85 4.10
CA PRO A 79 -17.73 0.42 4.43
C PRO A 79 -16.31 -0.15 4.54
N ALA A 80 -15.98 -0.73 5.70
CA ALA A 80 -14.66 -1.26 5.98
C ALA A 80 -14.50 -2.67 5.41
N SER A 81 -13.29 -3.03 5.01
CA SER A 81 -13.00 -4.46 4.80
C SER A 81 -13.04 -5.18 6.16
N PRO A 82 -13.52 -6.43 6.24
CA PRO A 82 -13.52 -7.16 7.51
C PRO A 82 -12.12 -7.28 8.13
N ALA A 83 -11.08 -7.39 7.29
CA ALA A 83 -9.69 -7.39 7.74
C ALA A 83 -9.27 -6.06 8.37
N ALA A 84 -9.71 -4.91 7.84
CA ALA A 84 -9.42 -3.60 8.43
C ALA A 84 -10.05 -3.47 9.81
N ALA A 85 -11.33 -3.84 9.94
CA ALA A 85 -12.04 -3.83 11.21
C ALA A 85 -11.38 -4.76 12.24
N LEU A 86 -11.02 -5.98 11.85
CA LEU A 86 -10.35 -6.94 12.74
C LEU A 86 -8.96 -6.49 13.19
N LEU A 87 -8.15 -5.93 12.27
CA LEU A 87 -6.82 -5.41 12.62
C LEU A 87 -6.93 -4.24 13.59
N ALA A 88 -7.85 -3.30 13.34
CA ALA A 88 -8.06 -2.16 14.24
C ALA A 88 -8.62 -2.58 15.60
N GLN A 89 -9.51 -3.57 15.64
CA GLN A 89 -10.07 -4.11 16.89
C GLN A 89 -9.03 -4.85 17.74
N ARG A 90 -8.06 -5.52 17.10
CA ARG A 90 -7.03 -6.33 17.79
C ARG A 90 -5.74 -5.57 18.10
N SER A 91 -5.67 -4.29 17.77
CA SER A 91 -4.49 -3.47 18.07
C SER A 91 -4.61 -2.88 19.49
N SER A 92 -3.50 -2.37 20.02
CA SER A 92 -3.45 -1.71 21.34
C SER A 92 -3.84 -0.23 21.27
N ALA A 93 -4.62 0.17 20.25
CA ALA A 93 -5.02 1.55 20.07
C ALA A 93 -5.84 2.04 21.26
N SER A 94 -5.56 3.26 21.73
CA SER A 94 -6.29 3.89 22.84
C SER A 94 -7.66 4.43 22.42
N GLY A 95 -7.93 4.48 21.12
CA GLY A 95 -9.19 4.94 20.55
C GLY A 95 -9.33 4.57 19.08
N GLN A 96 -10.57 4.65 18.58
CA GLN A 96 -10.92 4.39 17.19
C GLN A 96 -11.88 5.46 16.67
N ILE A 97 -11.53 6.05 15.54
CA ILE A 97 -12.41 6.91 14.75
C ILE A 97 -12.96 6.11 13.59
N VAL A 98 -14.27 6.20 13.38
CA VAL A 98 -14.95 5.62 12.22
C VAL A 98 -15.49 6.74 11.35
N ALA A 99 -15.05 6.80 10.10
CA ALA A 99 -15.58 7.72 9.10
C ALA A 99 -16.45 6.95 8.12
N LYS A 100 -17.68 7.41 7.86
CA LYS A 100 -18.57 6.76 6.89
C LYS A 100 -18.51 7.45 5.54
N ARG A 101 -18.17 6.69 4.50
CA ARG A 101 -18.18 7.13 3.11
C ARG A 101 -19.39 6.57 2.38
N ILE A 102 -20.10 7.45 1.68
CA ILE A 102 -21.24 7.10 0.81
C ILE A 102 -20.91 7.63 -0.59
N ILE A 103 -21.07 6.79 -1.61
CA ILE A 103 -20.91 7.22 -2.99
C ILE A 103 -22.11 8.09 -3.37
N ASP A 104 -21.85 9.24 -3.99
CA ASP A 104 -22.89 10.12 -4.50
C ASP A 104 -23.77 9.36 -5.52
N PRO A 105 -25.10 9.30 -5.35
CA PRO A 105 -26.00 8.66 -6.31
C PRO A 105 -25.87 9.19 -7.74
N THR A 106 -25.46 10.45 -7.91
CA THR A 106 -25.20 11.07 -9.21
C THR A 106 -24.06 10.37 -9.94
N LEU A 107 -22.98 9.99 -9.23
CA LEU A 107 -21.86 9.25 -9.81
C LEU A 107 -22.34 7.88 -10.34
N LEU A 108 -23.22 7.21 -9.60
CA LEU A 108 -23.80 5.93 -10.01
C LEU A 108 -24.66 6.08 -11.26
N LYS A 109 -25.46 7.15 -11.33
CA LYS A 109 -26.28 7.48 -12.50
C LYS A 109 -25.42 7.76 -13.74
N LEU A 110 -24.35 8.55 -13.60
CA LEU A 110 -23.43 8.85 -14.69
C LEU A 110 -22.73 7.57 -15.20
N ASN A 111 -22.33 6.68 -14.30
CA ASN A 111 -21.74 5.39 -14.66
C ASN A 111 -22.71 4.54 -15.50
N GLN A 112 -23.98 4.46 -15.08
CA GLN A 112 -25.04 3.77 -15.84
C GLN A 112 -25.30 4.40 -17.21
N GLN A 113 -24.99 5.68 -17.39
CA GLN A 113 -25.10 6.39 -18.67
C GLN A 113 -23.89 6.18 -19.60
N GLY A 114 -22.91 5.36 -19.20
CA GLY A 114 -21.73 5.06 -20.02
C GLY A 114 -20.63 6.10 -19.95
N TYR A 115 -20.64 6.97 -18.92
CA TYR A 115 -19.50 7.84 -18.66
C TYR A 115 -18.25 7.01 -18.35
N LEU A 116 -17.08 7.55 -18.72
CA LEU A 116 -15.80 6.90 -18.52
C LEU A 116 -15.58 6.53 -17.05
N ASN A 117 -15.09 5.32 -16.83
CA ASN A 117 -14.84 4.76 -15.50
C ASN A 117 -13.40 4.23 -15.43
N GLY A 118 -12.87 4.06 -14.22
CA GLY A 118 -11.51 3.57 -14.02
C GLY A 118 -11.03 3.77 -12.60
N HIS A 119 -9.70 3.75 -12.43
CA HIS A 119 -9.08 3.95 -11.12
C HIS A 119 -9.50 5.29 -10.50
N THR A 120 -10.06 5.22 -9.30
CA THR A 120 -10.27 6.40 -8.45
C THR A 120 -9.09 6.50 -7.49
N PRO A 121 -8.40 7.65 -7.38
CA PRO A 121 -7.21 7.82 -6.53
C PRO A 121 -7.59 7.84 -5.04
N PHE A 122 -8.00 6.68 -4.53
CA PHE A 122 -8.59 6.53 -3.22
C PHE A 122 -7.64 6.94 -2.08
N SER A 123 -6.34 6.65 -2.21
CA SER A 123 -5.35 7.06 -1.20
C SER A 123 -5.21 8.59 -1.12
N ALA A 124 -5.38 9.31 -2.24
CA ALA A 124 -5.39 10.78 -2.21
C ALA A 124 -6.63 11.30 -1.46
N TYR A 125 -7.81 10.75 -1.73
CA TYR A 125 -9.01 11.05 -0.94
C TYR A 125 -8.79 10.78 0.56
N LEU A 126 -8.20 9.63 0.91
CA LEU A 126 -7.93 9.27 2.29
C LEU A 126 -6.94 10.22 2.97
N ALA A 127 -5.96 10.75 2.23
CA ALA A 127 -5.04 11.77 2.74
C ALA A 127 -5.78 13.04 3.16
N PHE A 128 -6.68 13.56 2.32
CA PHE A 128 -7.51 14.73 2.66
C PHE A 128 -8.45 14.44 3.84
N LEU A 129 -9.15 13.30 3.83
CA LEU A 129 -10.07 12.93 4.90
C LEU A 129 -9.36 12.78 6.24
N SER A 130 -8.26 12.03 6.27
CA SER A 130 -7.49 11.81 7.51
C SER A 130 -6.87 13.09 8.04
N THR A 131 -6.42 13.99 7.15
CA THR A 131 -5.92 15.33 7.55
C THR A 131 -7.03 16.17 8.16
N LEU A 132 -8.23 16.17 7.57
CA LEU A 132 -9.38 16.88 8.15
C LEU A 132 -9.74 16.33 9.53
N ILE A 133 -9.81 15.01 9.67
CA ILE A 133 -10.08 14.35 10.96
C ILE A 133 -8.98 14.66 11.97
N ALA A 134 -7.72 14.62 11.55
CA ALA A 134 -6.57 14.92 12.39
C ALA A 134 -6.61 16.36 12.91
N GLN A 135 -6.94 17.30 12.03
CA GLN A 135 -7.10 18.72 12.36
C GLN A 135 -8.26 18.94 13.35
N ILE A 136 -9.39 18.25 13.19
CA ILE A 136 -10.54 18.35 14.11
C ILE A 136 -10.29 17.61 15.43
N GLY A 137 -9.52 16.52 15.39
CA GLY A 137 -9.30 15.66 16.55
C GLY A 137 -8.08 16.02 17.38
N GLY A 138 -7.27 17.01 16.96
CA GLY A 138 -6.08 17.41 17.71
C GLY A 138 -4.88 16.46 17.55
N TYR A 139 -4.71 15.86 16.38
CA TYR A 139 -3.63 14.90 16.13
C TYR A 139 -2.37 15.55 15.57
N GLN A 140 -1.21 15.21 16.11
CA GLN A 140 0.07 15.74 15.64
C GLN A 140 0.48 15.16 14.30
N GLN A 141 0.30 13.85 14.10
CA GLN A 141 0.70 13.18 12.86
C GLN A 141 -0.32 12.13 12.40
N ILE A 142 -0.46 11.99 11.08
CA ILE A 142 -1.18 10.89 10.43
C ILE A 142 -0.14 9.91 9.89
N LEU A 143 -0.16 8.67 10.40
CA LEU A 143 0.77 7.62 10.00
C LEU A 143 0.10 6.67 9.00
N VAL A 144 0.34 6.86 7.70
CA VAL A 144 -0.08 5.90 6.67
C VAL A 144 0.97 4.82 6.44
N ALA A 145 0.56 3.66 5.95
CA ALA A 145 1.42 2.48 5.80
C ALA A 145 1.99 2.30 4.38
N ASN A 146 2.40 3.37 3.70
CA ASN A 146 2.98 3.24 2.36
C ASN A 146 4.50 2.97 2.43
N GLU A 147 5.01 2.24 1.45
CA GLU A 147 6.38 1.74 1.39
C GLU A 147 7.13 2.23 0.15
N SER A 148 8.44 2.00 0.05
CA SER A 148 9.30 2.59 -1.01
C SER A 148 9.02 2.05 -2.42
N SER A 149 8.64 0.78 -2.56
CA SER A 149 8.34 0.10 -3.82
C SER A 149 7.09 0.64 -4.52
N ALA A 150 6.19 1.31 -3.77
CA ALA A 150 5.03 2.03 -4.29
C ALA A 150 5.40 3.18 -5.25
N ASN A 151 6.69 3.54 -5.35
CA ASN A 151 7.20 4.50 -6.32
C ASN A 151 7.32 3.94 -7.75
N GLN A 152 7.49 2.62 -7.93
CA GLN A 152 7.73 2.04 -9.25
C GLN A 152 6.47 2.07 -10.13
N ALA A 153 6.62 2.46 -11.39
CA ALA A 153 5.54 2.42 -12.38
C ALA A 153 5.07 0.97 -12.65
N ASN A 154 3.81 0.81 -13.03
CA ASN A 154 3.26 -0.45 -13.51
C ASN A 154 3.57 -0.66 -14.99
N LEU A 155 3.42 0.40 -15.79
CA LEU A 155 3.61 0.39 -17.24
C LEU A 155 3.93 1.79 -17.77
N TYR A 156 4.18 1.89 -19.07
CA TYR A 156 4.36 3.16 -19.76
C TYR A 156 3.24 3.38 -20.80
N TYR A 157 2.64 4.57 -20.78
CA TYR A 157 1.64 4.98 -21.75
C TYR A 157 2.04 6.30 -22.39
N GLN A 158 2.23 6.30 -23.72
CA GLN A 158 2.71 7.49 -24.47
C GLN A 158 3.97 8.12 -23.84
N ASN A 159 4.95 7.27 -23.51
CA ASN A 159 6.20 7.65 -22.84
C ASN A 159 6.03 8.26 -21.43
N GLN A 160 4.84 8.15 -20.82
CA GLN A 160 4.60 8.55 -19.44
C GLN A 160 4.52 7.32 -18.53
N PRO A 161 5.24 7.30 -17.40
CA PRO A 161 5.10 6.22 -16.43
C PRO A 161 3.71 6.28 -15.77
N ILE A 162 3.00 5.15 -15.80
CA ILE A 162 1.70 4.98 -15.15
C ILE A 162 1.89 4.14 -13.89
N ASN A 163 1.53 4.73 -12.75
CA ASN A 163 1.53 4.04 -11.45
C ASN A 163 0.07 3.93 -10.99
N HIS A 164 -0.41 2.69 -10.83
CA HIS A 164 -1.78 2.35 -10.42
C HIS A 164 -2.19 3.08 -9.13
N GLN A 165 -1.25 3.30 -8.21
CA GLN A 165 -1.48 4.01 -6.95
C GLN A 165 -0.43 5.09 -6.72
N TRP A 166 -0.25 5.99 -7.70
CA TRP A 166 0.69 7.11 -7.57
C TRP A 166 0.51 7.92 -6.27
N SER A 167 -0.72 8.00 -5.75
CA SER A 167 -1.03 8.64 -4.47
C SER A 167 -0.45 7.92 -3.22
N LYS A 168 0.29 6.84 -3.39
CA LYS A 168 1.12 6.20 -2.34
C LYS A 168 2.62 6.47 -2.50
N SER A 169 3.04 7.18 -3.55
CA SER A 169 4.44 7.51 -3.79
C SER A 169 4.96 8.59 -2.83
N PHE A 170 6.28 8.64 -2.65
CA PHE A 170 6.94 9.73 -1.93
C PHE A 170 6.69 11.09 -2.60
N ALA A 171 6.65 11.11 -3.94
CA ALA A 171 6.34 12.33 -4.69
C ALA A 171 4.95 12.89 -4.36
N PHE A 172 3.93 12.03 -4.21
CA PHE A 172 2.62 12.49 -3.73
C PHE A 172 2.67 12.99 -2.29
N GLU A 173 3.32 12.24 -1.40
CA GLU A 173 3.44 12.57 0.01
C GLU A 173 4.09 13.95 0.22
N LYS A 174 5.21 14.21 -0.46
CA LYS A 174 5.88 15.52 -0.47
C LYS A 174 4.96 16.63 -0.97
N MET A 175 4.34 16.44 -2.15
CA MET A 175 3.41 17.42 -2.73
C MET A 175 2.20 17.69 -1.83
N PHE A 176 1.69 16.67 -1.14
CA PHE A 176 0.53 16.81 -0.25
C PHE A 176 0.90 17.53 1.05
N ARG A 177 2.09 17.29 1.59
CA ARG A 177 2.64 18.02 2.76
C ARG A 177 2.84 19.50 2.41
N GLU A 178 3.45 19.79 1.26
CA GLU A 178 3.61 21.17 0.75
C GLU A 178 2.25 21.86 0.55
N TYR A 179 1.28 21.16 -0.06
CA TYR A 179 -0.08 21.66 -0.20
C TYR A 179 -0.72 21.96 1.16
N SER A 180 -0.60 21.05 2.13
CA SER A 180 -1.20 21.21 3.46
C SER A 180 -0.61 22.41 4.18
N ALA A 181 0.72 22.55 4.17
CA ALA A 181 1.40 23.71 4.76
C ALA A 181 0.98 25.04 4.12
N LEU A 182 0.68 25.07 2.81
CA LEU A 182 0.28 26.31 2.13
C LEU A 182 -1.19 26.68 2.33
N PHE A 183 -2.08 25.68 2.41
CA PHE A 183 -3.53 25.92 2.30
C PHE A 183 -4.34 25.50 3.53
N LEU A 184 -3.80 24.64 4.39
CA LEU A 184 -4.47 24.10 5.58
C LEU A 184 -3.83 24.61 6.88
N ASP A 185 -2.62 25.18 6.83
CA ASP A 185 -1.92 25.69 8.02
C ASP A 185 -2.69 26.85 8.69
N SER A 186 -3.11 26.62 9.93
CA SER A 186 -3.67 27.62 10.83
C SER A 186 -2.56 28.35 11.62
N HIS A 187 -1.53 28.83 10.92
CA HIS A 187 -0.54 29.84 11.36
C HIS A 187 0.27 29.51 12.65
N THR A 188 0.08 28.34 13.27
CA THR A 188 0.71 27.99 14.56
C THR A 188 1.10 26.51 14.67
N ARG A 189 0.32 25.57 14.10
CA ARG A 189 0.64 24.14 13.98
C ARG A 189 -0.41 23.44 13.08
N GLN A 190 -0.04 22.35 12.41
CA GLN A 190 -0.95 21.48 11.66
C GLN A 190 -0.64 20.00 11.92
N ALA A 191 -1.59 19.13 11.61
CA ALA A 191 -1.37 17.68 11.58
C ALA A 191 -0.48 17.29 10.39
N GLU A 192 0.58 16.53 10.64
CA GLU A 192 1.56 16.14 9.63
C GLU A 192 1.20 14.80 8.99
N TYR A 193 1.04 14.75 7.66
CA TYR A 193 0.80 13.52 6.91
C TYR A 193 2.11 12.87 6.48
N LEU A 194 2.35 11.60 6.85
CA LEU A 194 3.57 10.88 6.48
C LEU A 194 3.39 9.35 6.45
N SER A 195 4.25 8.68 5.69
CA SER A 195 4.23 7.22 5.54
C SER A 195 5.24 6.53 6.46
N LEU A 196 4.76 5.84 7.50
CA LEU A 196 5.63 5.17 8.49
C LEU A 196 6.55 4.12 7.85
N LEU A 197 6.06 3.36 6.87
CA LEU A 197 6.83 2.27 6.26
C LEU A 197 7.68 2.71 5.07
N ARG A 198 7.76 4.01 4.77
CA ARG A 198 8.51 4.55 3.62
C ARG A 198 9.98 4.11 3.56
N PRO A 199 10.70 3.95 4.69
CA PRO A 199 12.09 3.51 4.63
C PRO A 199 12.26 2.05 4.18
N LEU A 200 11.18 1.25 4.22
CA LEU A 200 11.20 -0.17 3.91
C LEU A 200 10.73 -0.44 2.48
N ASN A 201 11.21 -1.53 1.93
CA ASN A 201 10.67 -2.14 0.71
C ASN A 201 9.71 -3.30 1.04
N GLU A 202 8.96 -3.79 0.06
CA GLU A 202 7.97 -4.84 0.24
C GLU A 202 8.58 -6.16 0.73
N LEU A 203 9.80 -6.50 0.30
CA LEU A 203 10.47 -7.73 0.76
C LEU A 203 10.75 -7.66 2.28
N GLN A 204 11.22 -6.52 2.78
CA GLN A 204 11.42 -6.28 4.21
C GLN A 204 10.11 -6.32 4.99
N ILE A 205 9.06 -5.67 4.49
CA ILE A 205 7.73 -5.68 5.13
C ILE A 205 7.20 -7.11 5.18
N SER A 206 7.39 -7.90 4.12
CA SER A 206 6.97 -9.31 4.08
C SER A 206 7.75 -10.16 5.07
N ALA A 207 9.06 -9.97 5.18
CA ALA A 207 9.90 -10.67 6.16
C ALA A 207 9.50 -10.34 7.60
N ARG A 208 9.26 -9.06 7.91
CA ARG A 208 8.86 -8.60 9.24
C ARG A 208 7.45 -9.04 9.59
N PHE A 209 6.51 -8.92 8.64
CA PHE A 209 5.13 -9.36 8.84
C PHE A 209 5.02 -10.88 9.01
N ALA A 210 5.88 -11.66 8.35
CA ALA A 210 5.92 -13.12 8.55
C ALA A 210 6.22 -13.54 10.00
N LYS A 211 6.92 -12.69 10.78
CA LYS A 211 7.15 -12.91 12.21
C LYS A 211 5.88 -12.72 13.05
N LEU A 212 4.86 -12.02 12.53
CA LEU A 212 3.57 -11.75 13.20
C LEU A 212 2.58 -12.89 12.96
N THR A 213 2.89 -14.06 13.51
CA THR A 213 2.14 -15.31 13.26
C THR A 213 0.66 -15.22 13.61
N ASP A 214 0.30 -14.44 14.65
CA ASP A 214 -1.08 -14.15 15.05
C ASP A 214 -1.86 -13.29 14.04
N LYS A 215 -1.15 -12.54 13.18
CA LYS A 215 -1.73 -11.63 12.18
C LYS A 215 -1.78 -12.20 10.76
N LEU A 216 -1.03 -13.29 10.50
CA LEU A 216 -1.00 -13.97 9.20
C LEU A 216 -2.39 -14.39 8.71
N SER A 217 -3.30 -14.76 9.60
CA SER A 217 -4.67 -15.17 9.25
C SER A 217 -5.65 -13.99 9.13
N LEU A 218 -5.31 -12.81 9.65
CA LEU A 218 -6.21 -11.67 9.79
C LEU A 218 -6.23 -10.74 8.57
N PHE A 219 -5.07 -10.53 7.93
CA PHE A 219 -4.96 -9.59 6.83
C PHE A 219 -5.59 -10.13 5.54
N ARG A 220 -6.13 -9.23 4.72
CA ARG A 220 -6.62 -9.53 3.37
C ARG A 220 -6.34 -8.36 2.43
N SER A 221 -5.53 -8.62 1.42
CA SER A 221 -5.19 -7.64 0.38
C SER A 221 -5.77 -7.99 -0.99
N CYS A 222 -6.64 -9.02 -1.10
CA CYS A 222 -7.21 -9.43 -2.38
C CYS A 222 -8.24 -8.42 -2.88
N ASN A 223 -8.04 -7.84 -4.06
CA ASN A 223 -8.95 -6.83 -4.62
C ASN A 223 -10.30 -7.39 -5.10
N ARG A 224 -10.40 -8.70 -5.38
CA ARG A 224 -11.62 -9.31 -5.95
C ARG A 224 -12.65 -9.72 -4.90
N ASN A 225 -12.19 -10.29 -3.79
CA ASN A 225 -13.06 -10.84 -2.73
C ASN A 225 -12.78 -10.19 -1.36
N GLN A 226 -12.37 -8.91 -1.35
CA GLN A 226 -12.00 -8.21 -0.12
C GLN A 226 -13.17 -8.08 0.84
N LYS A 227 -14.37 -7.83 0.31
CA LYS A 227 -15.60 -7.63 1.09
C LYS A 227 -16.03 -8.91 1.80
N GLU A 228 -15.76 -10.06 1.19
CA GLU A 228 -16.04 -11.40 1.72
C GLU A 228 -14.92 -11.91 2.62
N ASN A 229 -13.88 -11.11 2.87
CA ASN A 229 -12.70 -11.49 3.67
C ASN A 229 -11.94 -12.72 3.11
N ARG A 230 -11.90 -12.89 1.79
CA ARG A 230 -11.35 -14.09 1.12
C ARG A 230 -10.27 -13.77 0.09
N TRP A 231 -9.34 -14.70 -0.06
CA TRP A 231 -8.45 -14.75 -1.23
C TRP A 231 -9.18 -15.43 -2.39
N CYS A 232 -9.07 -14.86 -3.59
CA CYS A 232 -9.70 -15.46 -4.78
C CYS A 232 -8.83 -16.54 -5.44
N HIS A 233 -7.51 -16.50 -5.22
CA HIS A 233 -6.52 -17.44 -5.77
C HIS A 233 -6.38 -17.45 -7.30
N HIS A 234 -6.85 -16.40 -7.98
CA HIS A 234 -6.81 -16.30 -9.44
C HIS A 234 -6.59 -14.85 -9.91
N CYS A 235 -5.97 -14.00 -9.09
CA CYS A 235 -5.66 -12.62 -9.43
C CYS A 235 -4.19 -12.27 -9.15
N PRO A 236 -3.64 -11.24 -9.83
CA PRO A 236 -2.24 -10.87 -9.67
C PRO A 236 -1.89 -10.45 -8.25
N LYS A 237 -2.78 -9.74 -7.54
CA LYS A 237 -2.56 -9.43 -6.12
C LYS A 237 -2.43 -10.66 -5.21
N CYS A 238 -3.15 -11.76 -5.48
CA CYS A 238 -2.96 -13.02 -4.73
C CYS A 238 -1.59 -13.63 -5.03
N ALA A 239 -1.21 -13.70 -6.31
CA ALA A 239 0.09 -14.21 -6.73
C ALA A 239 1.23 -13.41 -6.08
N PHE A 240 1.14 -12.07 -6.14
CA PHE A 240 2.13 -11.18 -5.55
C PHE A 240 2.32 -11.41 -4.05
N VAL A 241 1.24 -11.34 -3.25
CA VAL A 241 1.36 -11.52 -1.79
C VAL A 241 1.88 -12.92 -1.44
N TYR A 242 1.48 -13.95 -2.19
CA TYR A 242 1.98 -15.30 -2.00
C TYR A 242 3.48 -15.40 -2.26
N ALA A 243 3.96 -14.82 -3.38
CA ALA A 243 5.38 -14.78 -3.74
C ALA A 243 6.21 -14.05 -2.68
N MET A 244 5.72 -12.90 -2.17
CA MET A 244 6.47 -12.09 -1.22
C MET A 244 6.55 -12.71 0.18
N LEU A 245 5.54 -13.49 0.61
CA LEU A 245 5.55 -14.18 1.90
C LEU A 245 6.21 -15.56 1.87
N ALA A 246 6.25 -16.23 0.72
CA ALA A 246 6.78 -17.58 0.58
C ALA A 246 8.24 -17.79 1.05
N PRO A 247 9.16 -16.81 0.99
CA PRO A 247 10.50 -16.95 1.55
C PRO A 247 10.52 -17.08 3.08
N PHE A 248 9.51 -16.53 3.76
CA PHE A 248 9.54 -16.29 5.20
C PHE A 248 8.47 -17.07 5.98
N VAL A 249 7.49 -17.63 5.27
CA VAL A 249 6.40 -18.43 5.85
C VAL A 249 6.49 -19.84 5.31
N SER A 250 6.41 -20.84 6.19
CA SER A 250 6.46 -22.24 5.75
C SER A 250 5.35 -22.55 4.74
N PRO A 251 5.61 -23.41 3.73
CA PRO A 251 4.61 -23.77 2.73
C PRO A 251 3.28 -24.23 3.33
N THR A 252 3.34 -24.99 4.42
CA THR A 252 2.16 -25.47 5.15
C THR A 252 1.35 -24.32 5.76
N ILE A 253 1.98 -23.37 6.46
CA ILE A 253 1.26 -22.23 7.06
C ILE A 253 0.66 -21.34 5.96
N LEU A 254 1.44 -21.04 4.92
CA LEU A 254 0.99 -20.19 3.83
C LEU A 254 -0.24 -20.79 3.12
N ALA A 255 -0.20 -22.10 2.84
CA ALA A 255 -1.28 -22.80 2.18
C ALA A 255 -2.49 -23.10 3.09
N SER A 256 -2.31 -23.34 4.39
CA SER A 256 -3.43 -23.75 5.27
C SER A 256 -4.04 -22.65 6.11
N GLN A 257 -3.29 -21.60 6.46
CA GLN A 257 -3.75 -20.55 7.38
C GLN A 257 -3.95 -19.19 6.69
N VAL A 258 -3.15 -18.90 5.66
CA VAL A 258 -3.21 -17.61 4.97
C VAL A 258 -4.12 -17.69 3.75
N PHE A 259 -3.81 -18.58 2.80
CA PHE A 259 -4.49 -18.67 1.51
C PHE A 259 -5.49 -19.83 1.39
N ASN A 260 -5.49 -20.80 2.31
CA ASN A 260 -6.29 -22.02 2.21
C ASN A 260 -6.03 -22.85 0.91
N HIS A 261 -5.00 -22.52 0.14
CA HIS A 261 -4.57 -23.19 -1.09
C HIS A 261 -3.07 -22.98 -1.30
N ASP A 262 -2.38 -23.99 -1.83
CA ASP A 262 -1.05 -23.80 -2.40
C ASP A 262 -1.18 -23.16 -3.79
N LEU A 263 -0.72 -21.91 -3.93
CA LEU A 263 -0.76 -21.21 -5.21
C LEU A 263 0.36 -21.64 -6.17
N TRP A 264 1.41 -22.30 -5.69
CA TRP A 264 2.44 -22.90 -6.55
C TRP A 264 1.91 -24.11 -7.34
N SER A 265 0.80 -24.68 -6.90
CA SER A 265 0.10 -25.78 -7.57
C SER A 265 -0.97 -25.32 -8.57
N LYS A 266 -1.07 -24.02 -8.88
CA LYS A 266 -2.11 -23.45 -9.77
C LYS A 266 -1.53 -22.93 -11.10
N PRO A 267 -1.48 -23.74 -12.17
CA PRO A 267 -0.87 -23.36 -13.46
C PRO A 267 -1.40 -22.06 -14.06
N ASN A 268 -2.67 -21.73 -13.85
CA ASN A 268 -3.31 -20.51 -14.34
C ASN A 268 -2.76 -19.21 -13.71
N LEU A 269 -2.04 -19.30 -12.58
CA LEU A 269 -1.38 -18.16 -11.95
C LEU A 269 0.02 -17.88 -12.51
N TYR A 270 0.62 -18.81 -13.26
CA TYR A 270 1.97 -18.65 -13.81
C TYR A 270 2.15 -17.32 -14.57
N PRO A 271 1.24 -16.90 -15.48
CA PRO A 271 1.40 -15.64 -16.20
C PRO A 271 1.48 -14.43 -15.27
N PHE A 272 0.78 -14.44 -14.14
CA PHE A 272 0.86 -13.34 -13.17
C PHE A 272 2.18 -13.33 -12.42
N PHE A 273 2.68 -14.49 -11.97
CA PHE A 273 3.99 -14.56 -11.32
C PHE A 273 5.11 -14.12 -12.26
N GLN A 274 5.04 -14.50 -13.55
CA GLN A 274 6.02 -14.10 -14.55
C GLN A 274 5.94 -12.59 -14.81
N ALA A 275 4.76 -12.03 -15.07
CA ALA A 275 4.58 -10.59 -15.30
C ALA A 275 5.01 -9.73 -14.10
N LEU A 276 4.92 -10.26 -12.88
CA LEU A 276 5.41 -9.60 -11.68
C LEU A 276 6.95 -9.59 -11.56
N ALA A 277 7.65 -10.52 -12.21
CA ALA A 277 9.09 -10.72 -12.09
C ALA A 277 9.88 -10.28 -13.34
N ASP A 278 9.20 -10.11 -14.47
CA ASP A 278 9.80 -9.79 -15.77
C ASP A 278 9.63 -8.29 -16.08
N PRO A 279 10.72 -7.50 -16.18
CA PRO A 279 10.64 -6.06 -16.45
C PRO A 279 10.22 -5.74 -17.88
N SER A 280 10.25 -6.72 -18.79
CA SER A 280 9.81 -6.56 -20.18
C SER A 280 8.30 -6.72 -20.34
N ILE A 281 7.60 -7.15 -19.29
CA ILE A 281 6.16 -7.33 -19.28
C ILE A 281 5.53 -6.23 -18.43
N ASP A 282 4.52 -5.55 -18.97
CA ASP A 282 3.74 -4.57 -18.20
C ASP A 282 3.18 -5.24 -16.93
N LYS A 283 3.46 -4.64 -15.78
CA LYS A 283 2.95 -5.15 -14.52
C LYS A 283 1.42 -4.98 -14.51
N PRO A 284 0.69 -5.91 -13.88
CA PRO A 284 -0.73 -5.73 -13.61
C PRO A 284 -1.00 -4.39 -12.95
N LEU A 285 -2.10 -3.73 -13.30
CA LEU A 285 -2.62 -2.53 -12.64
C LEU A 285 -3.22 -2.90 -11.27
N ASP A 286 -2.35 -3.33 -10.37
CA ASP A 286 -2.59 -3.63 -8.98
C ASP A 286 -1.46 -3.00 -8.14
N CYS A 287 -1.71 -2.81 -6.84
CA CYS A 287 -0.65 -2.41 -5.90
C CYS A 287 0.31 -3.60 -5.69
N VAL A 288 1.43 -3.59 -6.39
CA VAL A 288 2.48 -4.63 -6.36
C VAL A 288 3.84 -3.94 -6.29
N GLY A 289 4.83 -4.65 -5.76
CA GLY A 289 6.19 -4.17 -5.56
C GLY A 289 6.99 -4.16 -6.87
N THR A 290 8.30 -4.18 -6.72
CA THR A 290 9.22 -4.19 -7.85
C THR A 290 9.43 -5.58 -8.43
N ASP A 291 9.76 -5.60 -9.73
CA ASP A 291 10.19 -6.79 -10.45
C ASP A 291 11.41 -7.45 -9.78
N LEU A 292 12.37 -6.64 -9.31
CA LEU A 292 13.54 -7.14 -8.57
C LEU A 292 13.16 -7.82 -7.26
N GLU A 293 12.31 -7.21 -6.44
CA GLU A 293 11.84 -7.81 -5.19
C GLU A 293 11.14 -9.15 -5.42
N VAL A 294 10.30 -9.23 -6.46
CA VAL A 294 9.61 -10.48 -6.81
C VAL A 294 10.62 -11.54 -7.26
N ARG A 295 11.58 -11.21 -8.12
CA ARG A 295 12.64 -12.16 -8.53
C ARG A 295 13.43 -12.67 -7.33
N VAL A 296 13.81 -11.78 -6.42
CA VAL A 296 14.53 -12.12 -5.20
C VAL A 296 13.68 -13.01 -4.29
N ALA A 297 12.40 -12.70 -4.08
CA ALA A 297 11.50 -13.53 -3.30
C ALA A 297 11.33 -14.93 -3.92
N LEU A 298 11.20 -15.03 -5.23
CA LEU A 298 11.16 -16.31 -5.92
C LEU A 298 12.47 -17.09 -5.75
N ALA A 299 13.63 -16.43 -5.91
CA ALA A 299 14.93 -17.05 -5.75
C ALA A 299 15.16 -17.60 -4.32
N LEU A 300 14.79 -16.82 -3.30
CA LEU A 300 14.82 -17.27 -1.90
C LEU A 300 13.91 -18.49 -1.70
N THR A 301 12.66 -18.43 -2.19
CA THR A 301 11.71 -19.53 -2.07
C THR A 301 12.24 -20.82 -2.71
N ILE A 302 12.76 -20.72 -3.95
CA ILE A 302 13.34 -21.87 -4.67
C ILE A 302 14.52 -22.45 -3.90
N SER A 303 15.40 -21.60 -3.38
CA SER A 303 16.55 -22.00 -2.57
C SER A 303 16.10 -22.76 -1.31
N THR A 304 15.11 -22.24 -0.58
CA THR A 304 14.53 -22.89 0.59
C THR A 304 13.95 -24.27 0.26
N TYR A 305 13.21 -24.42 -0.83
CA TYR A 305 12.68 -25.73 -1.23
C TYR A 305 13.80 -26.73 -1.52
N ARG A 306 14.83 -26.31 -2.27
CA ARG A 306 15.97 -27.17 -2.64
C ARG A 306 16.80 -27.58 -1.42
N GLN A 307 17.12 -26.63 -0.53
CA GLN A 307 17.87 -26.89 0.70
C GLN A 307 17.15 -27.91 1.60
N ASN A 308 15.82 -27.81 1.68
CA ASN A 308 14.99 -28.75 2.43
C ASN A 308 14.62 -30.02 1.66
N ARG A 309 15.14 -30.20 0.43
CA ARG A 309 14.85 -31.34 -0.46
C ARG A 309 13.34 -31.53 -0.72
N ILE A 310 12.59 -30.45 -0.73
CA ILE A 310 11.16 -30.43 -1.05
C ILE A 310 11.01 -30.29 -2.58
N PRO A 311 10.24 -31.17 -3.26
CA PRO A 311 9.96 -31.02 -4.68
C PRO A 311 9.29 -29.68 -4.98
N LEU A 312 9.77 -28.99 -6.03
CA LEU A 312 9.16 -27.73 -6.48
C LEU A 312 7.77 -28.02 -7.10
N PRO A 313 6.69 -27.37 -6.63
CA PRO A 313 5.38 -27.50 -7.28
C PRO A 313 5.40 -26.92 -8.70
N VAL A 314 4.42 -27.28 -9.53
CA VAL A 314 4.41 -27.05 -10.99
C VAL A 314 4.72 -25.62 -11.41
N VAL A 315 4.12 -24.61 -10.76
CA VAL A 315 4.36 -23.20 -11.09
C VAL A 315 5.75 -22.78 -10.66
N LEU A 316 6.17 -23.16 -9.44
CA LEU A 316 7.48 -22.78 -8.90
C LEU A 316 8.62 -23.44 -9.68
N ALA A 317 8.44 -24.68 -10.14
CA ALA A 317 9.40 -25.36 -11.02
C ALA A 317 9.55 -24.63 -12.36
N LYS A 318 8.44 -24.19 -12.96
CA LYS A 318 8.46 -23.41 -14.21
C LYS A 318 9.12 -22.04 -14.02
N LEU A 319 8.85 -21.37 -12.89
CA LEU A 319 9.50 -20.11 -12.53
C LEU A 319 10.98 -20.29 -12.24
N ALA A 320 11.41 -21.39 -11.60
CA ALA A 320 12.81 -21.69 -11.36
C ALA A 320 13.58 -21.83 -12.69
N ASN A 321 13.06 -22.63 -13.63
CA ASN A 321 13.67 -22.78 -14.94
C ASN A 321 13.74 -21.44 -15.69
N TRP A 322 12.67 -20.64 -15.66
CA TRP A 322 12.66 -19.32 -16.27
C TRP A 322 13.69 -18.38 -15.63
N LEU A 323 13.74 -18.30 -14.29
CA LEU A 323 14.69 -17.46 -13.55
C LEU A 323 16.14 -17.83 -13.87
N GLU A 324 16.48 -19.12 -13.85
CA GLU A 324 17.83 -19.62 -14.13
C GLU A 324 18.28 -19.40 -15.57
N THR A 325 17.32 -19.31 -16.49
CA THR A 325 17.61 -19.02 -17.91
C THR A 325 17.94 -17.54 -18.13
N HIS A 326 17.32 -16.63 -17.37
CA HIS A 326 17.39 -15.18 -17.63
C HIS A 326 18.23 -14.41 -16.62
N TYR A 327 18.48 -14.97 -15.44
CA TYR A 327 19.15 -14.30 -14.31
C TYR A 327 20.13 -15.22 -13.60
N SER A 328 21.14 -14.62 -12.98
CA SER A 328 22.05 -15.35 -12.08
C SER A 328 21.40 -15.52 -10.71
N MET A 329 21.16 -16.77 -10.30
CA MET A 329 20.61 -17.08 -8.97
C MET A 329 21.51 -16.57 -7.84
N ASP A 330 22.84 -16.70 -7.98
CA ASP A 330 23.78 -16.20 -6.97
C ASP A 330 23.69 -14.68 -6.80
N LYS A 331 23.54 -13.93 -7.91
CA LYS A 331 23.32 -12.47 -7.84
C LYS A 331 21.99 -12.15 -7.16
N LEU A 332 20.90 -12.85 -7.48
CA LEU A 332 19.60 -12.62 -6.83
C LEU A 332 19.67 -12.90 -5.32
N LEU A 333 20.39 -13.95 -4.91
CA LEU A 333 20.58 -14.26 -3.48
C LEU A 333 21.49 -13.22 -2.78
N LEU A 334 22.47 -12.63 -3.48
CA LEU A 334 23.23 -11.49 -2.97
C LEU A 334 22.34 -10.25 -2.81
N ASN A 335 21.53 -9.92 -3.83
CA ASN A 335 20.57 -8.82 -3.76
C ASN A 335 19.53 -9.01 -2.64
N ALA A 336 19.25 -10.25 -2.23
CA ALA A 336 18.38 -10.52 -1.09
C ALA A 336 18.94 -9.90 0.20
N GLN A 337 20.25 -10.00 0.43
CA GLN A 337 20.89 -9.41 1.60
C GLN A 337 20.79 -7.89 1.55
N GLU A 338 21.12 -7.29 0.40
CA GLU A 338 21.05 -5.84 0.18
C GLU A 338 19.64 -5.30 0.40
N LEU A 339 18.62 -5.92 -0.22
CA LEU A 339 17.21 -5.51 -0.07
C LEU A 339 16.70 -5.69 1.35
N LEU A 340 17.09 -6.76 2.05
CA LEU A 340 16.65 -6.97 3.43
C LEU A 340 17.29 -5.99 4.41
N SER A 341 18.49 -5.49 4.11
CA SER A 341 19.20 -4.50 4.94
C SER A 341 19.05 -3.05 4.50
N SER A 342 18.45 -2.78 3.33
CA SER A 342 18.41 -1.43 2.77
C SER A 342 17.53 -0.49 3.60
N TRP A 343 17.82 0.80 3.48
CA TRP A 343 17.06 1.87 4.09
C TRP A 343 16.85 2.95 3.03
N ASN A 344 15.59 3.30 2.76
CA ASN A 344 15.27 4.40 1.85
C ASN A 344 15.26 5.72 2.61
N ASP A 345 16.22 6.62 2.33
CA ASP A 345 16.33 7.94 2.97
C ASP A 345 15.26 8.96 2.50
N GLU A 346 14.50 8.67 1.44
CA GLU A 346 13.41 9.51 0.99
C GLU A 346 12.15 9.32 1.85
N HIS A 347 12.13 9.92 3.05
CA HIS A 347 11.01 9.89 3.99
C HIS A 347 10.89 11.17 4.85
N PHE A 348 9.80 11.27 5.61
CA PHE A 348 9.53 12.37 6.55
C PHE A 348 9.45 11.93 8.01
N LEU A 349 10.02 10.76 8.35
CA LEU A 349 10.08 10.28 9.72
C LEU A 349 11.02 11.15 10.55
N ASP A 350 10.68 11.36 11.82
CA ASP A 350 11.61 11.84 12.84
C ASP A 350 12.38 10.67 13.48
N ASP A 351 13.42 10.98 14.26
CA ASP A 351 14.27 9.99 14.93
C ASP A 351 13.47 8.99 15.79
N SER A 352 12.35 9.44 16.38
CA SER A 352 11.52 8.60 17.23
C SER A 352 10.78 7.54 16.42
N LEU A 353 10.23 7.92 15.27
CA LEU A 353 9.56 7.01 14.33
C LEU A 353 10.56 6.10 13.61
N GLU A 354 11.74 6.59 13.26
CA GLU A 354 12.81 5.76 12.71
C GLU A 354 13.20 4.64 13.68
N ALA A 355 13.32 4.97 14.97
CA ALA A 355 13.70 4.01 16.01
C ALA A 355 12.71 2.84 16.10
N LEU A 356 11.41 3.08 15.90
CA LEU A 356 10.38 2.02 15.85
C LEU A 356 10.66 0.98 14.76
N ILE A 357 11.30 1.40 13.67
CA ILE A 357 11.53 0.56 12.49
C ILE A 357 12.90 -0.12 12.59
N ARG A 358 13.92 0.57 13.12
CA ARG A 358 15.28 0.03 13.21
C ARG A 358 15.46 -1.02 14.30
N GLN A 359 14.60 -1.03 15.32
CA GLN A 359 14.68 -1.97 16.46
C GLN A 359 14.03 -3.36 16.18
N GLU A 360 13.72 -3.66 14.91
CA GLU A 360 12.93 -4.82 14.43
C GLU A 360 13.62 -5.66 13.34
#